data_AF-A0A5B0Q748-F1
#
_entry.id   AF-A0A5B0Q748-F1
#
_cell.length_a   1.000
_cell.length_b   1.000
_cell.length_c   1.000
_cell.angle_alpha   90.00
_cell.angle_beta   90.00
_cell.angle_gamma   90.00
#
_symmetry.space_group_name_H-M   'P 1'
#
loop_
_entity.id
_entity.type
_entity.pdbx_description
1 polymer ?
#
loop_
_entity_poly.entity_id
_entity_poly.type
_entity_poly.pdbx_seq_one_letter_code
_entity_poly.pdbx_strand_id
1 'polypeptide(L)'
;MANLSMDQKVLNVCEILRTLPTIMTPKEFMIHFIQSSDPGIAFLRRLWRQPRGVDSTMDLVRSIRNELSTTSTGREAWTAFIQEEANRISLIQAPPRGNYPLGRFHSSNNVGNRFFTQEEMAIHESTLINQDMPFLYNLILQMLNPHRHQDPDVEEECPGEEDELLRHALISVHAGLL
;
A
#
# COMPACT_ATOMS: atom_id res chain seq x y z
N MET A 1 11.25 -41.05 6.39
CA MET A 1 12.05 -39.85 6.04
C MET A 1 11.74 -38.78 7.06
N ALA A 2 12.75 -38.17 7.68
CA ALA A 2 12.51 -37.10 8.65
C ALA A 2 11.85 -35.89 7.96
N ASN A 3 10.78 -35.35 8.54
CA ASN A 3 10.11 -34.16 8.01
C ASN A 3 11.00 -32.95 8.30
N LEU A 4 11.45 -32.26 7.24
CA LEU A 4 12.25 -31.04 7.38
C LEU A 4 11.40 -29.92 7.97
N SER A 5 11.99 -29.12 8.86
CA SER A 5 11.43 -27.83 9.28
C SER A 5 11.31 -26.87 8.08
N MET A 6 10.50 -25.81 8.23
CA MET A 6 10.37 -24.81 7.18
C MET A 6 11.70 -24.11 6.88
N ASP A 7 12.48 -23.78 7.91
CA ASP A 7 13.79 -23.15 7.74
C ASP A 7 14.76 -24.06 6.99
N GLN A 8 14.78 -25.35 7.30
CA GLN A 8 15.59 -26.32 6.56
C GLN A 8 15.17 -26.43 5.08
N LYS A 9 13.87 -26.38 4.79
CA LYS A 9 13.37 -26.36 3.40
C LYS A 9 13.84 -25.11 2.66
N VAL A 10 13.72 -23.94 3.28
CA VAL A 10 14.17 -22.66 2.70
C VAL A 10 15.67 -22.65 2.46
N LEU A 11 16.47 -23.07 3.46
CA LEU A 11 17.92 -23.16 3.34
C LEU A 11 18.35 -24.10 2.21
N ASN A 12 17.68 -25.26 2.06
CA ASN A 12 17.95 -26.18 0.96
C ASN A 12 17.66 -25.56 -0.41
N VAL A 13 16.54 -24.83 -0.56
CA VAL A 13 16.24 -24.12 -1.81
C VAL A 13 17.29 -23.05 -2.10
N CYS A 14 17.67 -22.27 -1.09
CA CYS A 14 18.71 -21.26 -1.24
C CYS A 14 20.08 -21.85 -1.61
N GLU A 15 20.42 -23.04 -1.11
CA GLU A 15 21.63 -23.76 -1.50
C GLU A 15 21.59 -24.16 -2.99
N ILE A 16 20.44 -24.66 -3.46
CA ILE A 16 20.25 -24.98 -4.88
C ILE A 16 20.42 -23.75 -5.75
N LEU A 17 19.79 -22.61 -5.37
CA LEU A 17 19.91 -21.36 -6.13
C LEU A 17 21.36 -20.85 -6.22
N ARG A 18 22.20 -21.13 -5.21
CA ARG A 18 23.60 -20.68 -5.15
C ARG A 18 24.61 -21.66 -5.74
N THR A 19 24.17 -22.81 -6.25
CA THR A 19 25.04 -23.86 -6.77
C THR A 19 24.98 -23.91 -8.31
N LEU A 20 26.11 -24.21 -8.96
CA LEU A 20 26.12 -24.42 -10.42
C LEU A 20 25.19 -25.60 -10.82
N PRO A 21 24.46 -25.49 -11.94
CA PRO A 21 24.47 -24.43 -12.95
C PRO A 21 23.48 -23.28 -12.67
N THR A 22 22.86 -23.24 -11.49
CA THR A 22 21.67 -22.43 -11.18
C THR A 22 21.96 -21.06 -10.57
N ILE A 23 23.24 -20.68 -10.36
CA ILE A 23 23.67 -19.47 -9.64
C ILE A 23 22.76 -18.25 -9.88
N MET A 24 21.94 -17.94 -8.88
CA MET A 24 21.11 -16.75 -8.76
C MET A 24 20.77 -16.46 -7.29
N THR A 25 20.47 -15.21 -6.98
CA THR A 25 19.98 -14.80 -5.66
C THR A 25 18.49 -15.13 -5.50
N PRO A 26 18.00 -15.28 -4.26
CA PRO A 26 16.56 -15.42 -4.01
C PRO A 26 15.73 -14.26 -4.59
N LYS A 27 16.27 -13.03 -4.59
CA LYS A 27 15.58 -11.86 -5.17
C LYS A 27 15.43 -11.99 -6.69
N GLU A 28 16.51 -12.36 -7.39
CA GLU A 28 16.47 -12.60 -8.84
C GLU A 28 15.50 -13.72 -9.21
N PHE A 29 15.52 -14.82 -8.44
CA PHE A 29 14.54 -15.89 -8.60
C PHE A 29 13.11 -15.37 -8.48
N MET A 30 12.78 -14.65 -7.41
CA MET A 30 11.42 -14.15 -7.17
C MET A 30 10.96 -13.18 -8.26
N ILE A 31 11.83 -12.26 -8.69
CA ILE A 31 11.53 -11.32 -9.78
C ILE A 31 11.25 -12.09 -11.07
N HIS A 32 12.14 -13.02 -11.46
CA HIS A 32 11.96 -13.80 -12.67
C HIS A 32 10.72 -14.71 -12.61
N PHE A 33 10.46 -15.33 -11.46
CA PHE A 33 9.29 -16.18 -11.23
C PHE A 33 7.97 -15.42 -11.45
N ILE A 34 7.89 -14.17 -10.96
CA ILE A 34 6.70 -13.32 -11.09
C ILE A 34 6.53 -12.80 -12.52
N GLN A 35 7.61 -12.39 -13.17
CA GLN A 35 7.55 -11.66 -14.46
C GLN A 35 7.62 -12.56 -15.71
N SER A 36 8.22 -13.76 -15.61
CA SER A 36 8.53 -14.59 -16.78
C SER A 36 7.27 -15.03 -17.53
N SER A 37 7.22 -14.84 -18.85
CA SER A 37 6.12 -15.32 -19.70
C SER A 37 6.18 -16.83 -20.03
N ASP A 38 7.19 -17.55 -19.52
CA ASP A 38 7.30 -19.00 -19.72
C ASP A 38 6.02 -19.73 -19.25
N PRO A 39 5.42 -20.62 -20.07
CA PRO A 39 4.17 -21.29 -19.74
C PRO A 39 4.24 -22.13 -18.45
N GLY A 40 5.38 -22.76 -18.19
CA GLY A 40 5.58 -23.57 -16.98
C GLY A 40 5.59 -22.69 -15.72
N ILE A 41 6.35 -21.60 -15.76
CA ILE A 41 6.41 -20.64 -14.65
C ILE A 41 5.05 -19.92 -14.47
N ALA A 42 4.39 -19.52 -15.56
CA ALA A 42 3.06 -18.93 -15.53
C ALA A 42 2.03 -19.86 -14.88
N PHE A 43 2.10 -21.16 -15.18
CA PHE A 43 1.27 -22.16 -14.54
C PHE A 43 1.54 -22.26 -13.02
N LEU A 44 2.79 -22.20 -12.57
CA LEU A 44 3.13 -22.26 -11.14
C LEU A 44 2.59 -21.07 -10.35
N ARG A 45 2.58 -19.86 -10.93
CA ARG A 45 2.03 -18.66 -10.29
C ARG A 45 0.54 -18.41 -10.56
N ARG A 46 -0.16 -19.32 -11.23
CA ARG A 46 -1.55 -19.10 -11.70
C ARG A 46 -2.53 -18.71 -10.59
N LEU A 47 -2.29 -19.16 -9.36
CA LEU A 47 -3.17 -18.91 -8.21
C LEU A 47 -2.92 -17.56 -7.51
N TRP A 48 -1.81 -16.88 -7.80
CA TRP A 48 -1.41 -15.64 -7.10
C TRP A 48 -2.45 -14.51 -7.25
N ARG A 49 -3.14 -14.47 -8.39
CA ARG A 49 -4.18 -13.48 -8.69
C ARG A 49 -5.61 -14.01 -8.55
N GLN A 50 -5.78 -15.26 -8.14
CA GLN A 50 -7.08 -15.91 -8.06
C GLN A 50 -7.65 -15.75 -6.65
N PRO A 51 -8.98 -15.72 -6.47
CA PRO A 51 -9.60 -15.59 -5.14
C PRO A 51 -9.06 -16.57 -4.10
N ARG A 52 -8.72 -17.80 -4.51
CA ARG A 52 -8.17 -18.84 -3.62
C ARG A 52 -6.74 -18.56 -3.12
N GLY A 53 -5.96 -17.74 -3.83
CA GLY A 53 -4.54 -17.50 -3.51
C GLY A 53 -4.19 -16.04 -3.21
N VAL A 54 -5.04 -15.09 -3.60
CA VAL A 54 -4.75 -13.65 -3.50
C VAL A 54 -4.45 -13.21 -2.08
N ASP A 55 -5.15 -13.75 -1.07
CA ASP A 55 -4.92 -13.40 0.34
C ASP A 55 -3.49 -13.77 0.78
N SER A 56 -3.06 -15.00 0.47
CA SER A 56 -1.69 -15.47 0.75
C SER A 56 -0.62 -14.72 -0.05
N THR A 57 -0.95 -14.24 -1.25
CA THR A 57 -0.06 -13.36 -2.02
C THR A 57 0.06 -11.99 -1.35
N MET A 58 -1.03 -11.44 -0.80
CA MET A 58 -0.98 -10.21 -0.02
C MET A 58 -0.25 -10.39 1.32
N ASP A 59 -0.31 -11.56 1.95
CA ASP A 59 0.53 -11.89 3.12
C ASP A 59 2.03 -11.85 2.78
N LEU A 60 2.42 -12.33 1.61
CA LEU A 60 3.80 -12.21 1.13
C LEU A 60 4.20 -10.73 0.94
N VAL A 61 3.34 -9.91 0.33
CA VAL A 61 3.59 -8.46 0.18
C VAL A 61 3.73 -7.77 1.54
N ARG A 62 2.86 -8.10 2.51
CA ARG A 62 2.96 -7.60 3.88
C ARG A 62 4.26 -8.03 4.56
N SER A 63 4.69 -9.28 4.36
CA SER A 63 5.94 -9.79 4.90
C SER A 63 7.15 -9.04 4.33
N ILE A 64 7.14 -8.73 3.03
CA ILE A 64 8.16 -7.89 2.39
C ILE A 64 8.15 -6.46 2.97
N ARG A 65 6.96 -5.86 3.14
CA ARG A 65 6.81 -4.55 3.79
C ARG A 65 7.40 -4.53 5.19
N ASN A 66 7.13 -5.56 5.98
CA ASN A 66 7.60 -5.66 7.36
C ASN A 66 9.12 -5.76 7.41
N GLU A 67 9.72 -6.59 6.54
CA GLU A 67 11.17 -6.69 6.40
C GLU A 67 11.81 -5.34 6.01
N LEU A 68 11.24 -4.62 5.04
CA LEU A 68 11.74 -3.29 4.65
C LEU A 68 11.61 -2.26 5.78
N SER A 69 10.55 -2.35 6.58
CA SER A 69 10.23 -1.36 7.61
C SER A 69 11.21 -1.37 8.79
N THR A 70 12.08 -2.39 8.87
CA THR A 70 13.15 -2.51 9.88
C THR A 70 14.20 -1.40 9.79
N THR A 71 14.29 -0.70 8.65
CA THR A 71 15.26 0.38 8.43
C THR A 71 14.58 1.67 7.97
N SER A 72 15.18 2.83 8.25
CA SER A 72 14.68 4.12 7.76
C SER A 72 14.63 4.17 6.23
N THR A 73 15.71 3.75 5.57
CA THR A 73 15.80 3.67 4.11
C THR A 73 14.71 2.78 3.52
N GLY A 74 14.42 1.63 4.13
CA GLY A 74 13.37 0.73 3.66
C GLY A 74 11.96 1.31 3.87
N ARG A 75 11.71 2.03 4.98
CA ARG A 75 10.45 2.75 5.21
C ARG A 75 10.22 3.87 4.19
N GLU A 76 11.25 4.65 3.88
CA GLU A 76 11.19 5.70 2.86
C GLU A 76 10.88 5.12 1.48
N ALA A 77 11.58 4.05 1.09
CA ALA A 77 11.35 3.36 -0.18
C ALA A 77 9.93 2.79 -0.27
N TRP A 78 9.42 2.19 0.80
CA TRP A 78 8.05 1.67 0.85
C TRP A 78 7.01 2.80 0.74
N THR A 79 7.22 3.92 1.43
CA THR A 79 6.32 5.08 1.37
C THR A 79 6.25 5.67 -0.03
N ALA A 80 7.40 5.84 -0.69
CA ALA A 80 7.46 6.32 -2.07
C ALA A 80 6.73 5.37 -3.03
N PHE A 81 6.92 4.06 -2.88
CA PHE A 81 6.24 3.04 -3.67
C PHE A 81 4.71 3.10 -3.51
N ILE A 82 4.21 3.17 -2.27
CA ILE A 82 2.77 3.26 -2.01
C ILE A 82 2.18 4.56 -2.56
N GLN A 83 2.90 5.68 -2.46
CA GLN A 83 2.47 6.95 -3.02
C GLN A 83 2.35 6.88 -4.55
N GLU A 84 3.32 6.27 -5.24
CA GLU A 84 3.28 6.07 -6.69
C GLU A 84 2.07 5.21 -7.09
N GLU A 85 1.82 4.10 -6.38
CA GLU A 85 0.72 3.20 -6.69
C GLU A 85 -0.65 3.84 -6.40
N ALA A 86 -0.78 4.59 -5.30
CA ALA A 86 -1.99 5.35 -4.98
C ALA A 86 -2.32 6.40 -6.05
N ASN A 87 -1.30 7.09 -6.56
CA ASN A 87 -1.46 8.02 -7.68
C ASN A 87 -1.92 7.29 -8.94
N ARG A 88 -1.33 6.14 -9.26
CA ARG A 88 -1.69 5.33 -10.43
C ARG A 88 -3.16 4.88 -10.37
N ILE A 89 -3.61 4.38 -9.22
CA ILE A 89 -5.00 3.96 -9.03
C ILE A 89 -5.94 5.16 -9.17
N SER A 90 -5.60 6.30 -8.54
CA SER A 90 -6.41 7.52 -8.60
C SER A 90 -6.53 8.09 -10.01
N LEU A 91 -5.48 7.99 -10.83
CA LEU A 91 -5.52 8.43 -12.23
C LEU A 91 -6.37 7.53 -13.13
N ILE A 92 -6.42 6.22 -12.83
CA ILE A 92 -7.28 5.26 -13.54
C ILE A 92 -8.75 5.48 -13.15
N GLN A 93 -9.00 5.73 -11.86
CA GLN A 93 -10.33 6.04 -11.32
C GLN A 93 -10.61 7.54 -11.36
N ALA A 94 -10.66 8.10 -12.58
CA ALA A 94 -10.97 9.50 -12.80
C ALA A 94 -12.34 9.65 -13.50
N PRO A 95 -13.09 10.74 -13.23
CA PRO A 95 -14.36 10.97 -13.89
C PRO A 95 -14.18 11.16 -15.41
N PRO A 96 -15.16 10.76 -16.23
CA PRO A 96 -15.13 10.96 -17.67
C PRO A 96 -14.86 12.43 -18.04
N ARG A 97 -13.85 12.65 -18.88
CA ARG A 97 -13.45 13.98 -19.33
C ARG A 97 -14.39 14.50 -20.42
N GLY A 98 -14.54 15.82 -20.50
CA GLY A 98 -15.33 16.49 -21.53
C GLY A 98 -16.75 16.81 -21.10
N ASN A 99 -17.58 17.20 -22.07
CA ASN A 99 -18.92 17.73 -21.84
C ASN A 99 -19.94 16.61 -21.58
N TYR A 100 -20.88 16.86 -20.65
CA TYR A 100 -22.05 16.01 -20.44
C TYR A 100 -22.86 15.82 -21.74
N PRO A 101 -23.40 14.63 -22.03
CA PRO A 101 -23.48 13.44 -21.17
C PRO A 101 -22.28 12.49 -21.23
N LEU A 102 -21.36 12.69 -22.19
CA LEU A 102 -20.23 11.77 -22.39
C LEU A 102 -19.07 12.03 -21.41
N GLY A 103 -18.98 13.26 -20.89
CA GLY A 103 -18.09 13.65 -19.81
C GLY A 103 -18.87 14.25 -18.64
N ARG A 104 -18.15 14.79 -17.64
CA ARG A 104 -18.76 15.39 -16.44
C ARG A 104 -18.90 16.90 -16.47
N PHE A 105 -18.38 17.58 -17.50
CA PHE A 105 -18.46 19.03 -17.59
C PHE A 105 -19.85 19.49 -18.02
N HIS A 106 -20.51 20.24 -17.15
CA HIS A 106 -21.78 20.90 -17.45
C HIS A 106 -21.53 22.38 -17.74
N SER A 107 -21.90 22.82 -18.95
CA SER A 107 -21.86 24.25 -19.31
C SER A 107 -23.09 24.96 -18.77
N SER A 108 -22.92 26.14 -18.16
CA SER A 108 -24.02 26.99 -17.66
C SER A 108 -25.07 27.33 -18.73
N ASN A 109 -24.70 27.29 -20.01
CA ASN A 109 -25.63 27.51 -21.12
C ASN A 109 -26.59 26.32 -21.35
N ASN A 110 -26.24 25.13 -20.88
CA ASN A 110 -26.95 23.88 -21.13
C ASN A 110 -27.51 23.24 -19.84
N VAL A 111 -27.24 23.83 -18.67
CA VAL A 111 -27.75 23.35 -17.39
C VAL A 111 -29.19 23.82 -17.20
N GLY A 112 -30.13 22.88 -17.15
CA GLY A 112 -31.53 23.16 -16.81
C GLY A 112 -31.83 23.03 -15.32
N ASN A 113 -33.00 23.52 -14.89
CA ASN A 113 -33.43 23.48 -13.49
C ASN A 113 -33.35 22.11 -12.82
N ARG A 114 -33.54 21.01 -13.58
CA ARG A 114 -33.46 19.64 -13.05
C ARG A 114 -32.10 19.34 -12.41
N PHE A 115 -31.03 19.93 -12.91
CA PHE A 115 -29.66 19.69 -12.43
C PHE A 115 -29.49 20.09 -10.95
N PHE A 116 -30.23 21.09 -10.50
CA PHE A 116 -30.19 21.59 -9.12
C PHE A 116 -31.18 20.87 -8.19
N THR A 117 -31.83 19.82 -8.67
CA THR A 117 -32.68 18.99 -7.81
C THR A 117 -31.82 18.11 -6.92
N GLN A 118 -32.31 17.85 -5.71
CA GLN A 118 -31.62 16.95 -4.77
C GLN A 118 -31.46 15.53 -5.35
N GLU A 119 -32.43 15.11 -6.17
CA GLU A 119 -32.42 13.81 -6.85
C GLU A 119 -31.26 13.69 -7.83
N GLU A 120 -31.07 14.67 -8.72
CA GLU A 120 -29.94 14.68 -9.67
C GLU A 120 -28.59 14.83 -8.95
N MET A 121 -28.51 15.65 -7.90
CA MET A 121 -27.31 15.77 -7.08
C MET A 121 -26.93 14.43 -6.43
N ALA A 122 -27.89 13.73 -5.82
CA ALA A 122 -27.65 12.44 -5.18
C ALA A 122 -27.19 11.37 -6.18
N ILE A 123 -27.76 11.34 -7.38
CA ILE A 123 -27.31 10.46 -8.46
C ILE A 123 -25.87 10.80 -8.87
N HIS A 124 -25.57 12.09 -9.05
CA HIS A 124 -24.24 12.54 -9.43
C HIS A 124 -23.18 12.17 -8.39
N GLU A 125 -23.43 12.47 -7.11
CA GLU A 125 -22.54 12.09 -6.00
C GLU A 125 -22.35 10.58 -5.93
N SER A 126 -23.44 9.81 -5.94
CA SER A 126 -23.36 8.34 -5.89
C SER A 126 -22.51 7.78 -7.02
N THR A 127 -22.64 8.34 -8.23
CA THR A 127 -21.84 7.89 -9.37
C THR A 127 -20.38 8.28 -9.22
N LEU A 128 -20.11 9.50 -8.75
CA LEU A 128 -18.75 9.99 -8.52
C LEU A 128 -18.01 9.14 -7.48
N ILE A 129 -18.66 8.82 -6.35
CA ILE A 129 -18.02 8.11 -5.24
C ILE A 129 -18.00 6.59 -5.41
N ASN A 130 -18.98 5.99 -6.09
CA ASN A 130 -19.06 4.52 -6.18
C ASN A 130 -18.51 3.98 -7.50
N GLN A 131 -18.48 4.77 -8.57
CA GLN A 131 -18.12 4.31 -9.91
C GLN A 131 -16.87 5.01 -10.44
N ASP A 132 -16.84 6.34 -10.42
CA ASP A 132 -15.75 7.10 -11.06
C ASP A 132 -14.49 7.11 -10.20
N MET A 133 -14.60 7.44 -8.90
CA MET A 133 -13.45 7.66 -8.00
C MET A 133 -13.53 6.94 -6.63
N PRO A 134 -13.92 5.66 -6.54
CA PRO A 134 -14.11 5.00 -5.25
C PRO A 134 -12.85 4.92 -4.38
N PHE A 135 -11.67 4.75 -4.96
CA PHE A 135 -10.40 4.70 -4.22
C PHE A 135 -10.10 6.03 -3.54
N LEU A 136 -10.10 7.13 -4.30
CA LEU A 136 -9.78 8.45 -3.76
C LEU A 136 -10.80 8.89 -2.71
N TYR A 137 -12.09 8.64 -2.97
CA TYR A 137 -13.15 8.95 -2.01
C TYR A 137 -12.92 8.20 -0.69
N ASN A 138 -12.70 6.88 -0.73
CA ASN A 138 -12.46 6.07 0.46
C ASN A 138 -11.18 6.48 1.19
N LEU A 139 -10.11 6.82 0.46
CA LEU A 139 -8.86 7.30 1.04
C LEU A 139 -9.07 8.61 1.83
N ILE A 140 -9.74 9.61 1.23
CA ILE A 140 -10.05 10.87 1.91
C ILE A 140 -10.97 10.63 3.11
N LEU A 141 -12.00 9.80 2.95
CA LEU A 141 -12.95 9.49 4.02
C LEU A 141 -12.25 8.84 5.23
N GLN A 142 -11.27 7.97 5.00
CA GLN A 142 -10.46 7.36 6.05
C GLN A 142 -9.56 8.39 6.75
N MET A 143 -8.90 9.28 5.99
CA MET A 143 -8.09 10.36 6.56
C MET A 143 -8.90 11.34 7.42
N LEU A 144 -10.14 11.62 7.02
CA LEU A 144 -11.04 12.50 7.77
C LEU A 144 -11.64 11.82 9.02
N ASN A 145 -11.60 10.49 9.11
CA ASN A 145 -12.12 9.71 10.24
C ASN A 145 -11.06 8.78 10.85
N PRO A 146 -9.97 9.33 11.41
CA PRO A 146 -8.82 8.55 11.89
C PRO A 146 -9.18 7.59 13.04
N HIS A 147 -10.26 7.87 13.79
CA HIS A 147 -10.70 7.04 14.92
C HIS A 147 -11.31 5.68 14.55
N ARG A 148 -11.34 5.30 13.27
CA ARG A 148 -11.82 3.98 12.82
C ARG A 148 -10.72 2.93 12.64
N HIS A 149 -9.45 3.31 12.68
CA HIS A 149 -8.31 2.40 12.58
C HIS A 149 -7.28 2.71 13.67
N GLN A 150 -7.49 2.16 14.88
CA GLN A 150 -6.37 1.89 15.77
C GLN A 150 -5.69 0.63 15.22
N ASP A 151 -4.50 0.79 14.62
CA ASP A 151 -3.59 -0.34 14.42
C ASP A 151 -3.12 -0.81 15.81
N PRO A 152 -3.27 -2.10 16.17
CA PRO A 152 -2.83 -2.61 17.47
C PRO A 152 -1.30 -2.71 17.63
N ASP A 153 -0.52 -2.43 16.58
CA ASP A 153 0.93 -2.72 16.55
C ASP A 153 1.83 -1.47 16.48
N VAL A 154 1.34 -0.29 16.87
CA VAL A 154 2.25 0.82 17.21
C VAL A 154 2.61 0.67 18.68
N GLU A 155 3.63 -0.13 18.97
CA GLU A 155 4.36 0.01 20.23
C GLU A 155 4.86 1.45 20.30
N GLU A 156 4.28 2.27 21.20
CA GLU A 156 4.85 3.56 21.55
C GLU A 156 6.28 3.32 22.04
N GLU A 157 7.27 3.76 21.27
CA GLU A 157 8.66 3.82 21.75
C GLU A 157 8.68 4.68 23.02
N CYS A 158 8.91 4.05 24.17
CA CYS A 158 9.27 4.74 25.40
C CYS A 158 10.45 5.67 25.07
N PRO A 159 10.36 6.99 25.38
CA PRO A 159 11.48 7.89 25.16
C PRO A 159 12.70 7.34 25.92
N GLY A 160 13.80 7.10 25.21
CA GLY A 160 15.05 6.65 25.82
C GLY A 160 15.51 7.63 26.90
N GLU A 161 16.12 7.11 27.96
CA GLU A 161 16.58 7.87 29.15
C GLU A 161 17.44 9.12 28.81
N GLU A 162 18.03 9.17 27.61
CA GLU A 162 18.77 10.33 27.10
C GLU A 162 17.88 11.57 26.89
N ASP A 163 16.60 11.39 26.55
CA ASP A 163 15.66 12.50 26.28
C ASP A 163 15.13 13.12 27.59
N GLU A 164 15.11 12.35 28.68
CA GLU A 164 14.74 12.85 30.01
C GLU A 164 15.88 13.68 30.64
N LEU A 165 17.14 13.29 30.40
CA LEU A 165 18.33 14.06 30.79
C LEU A 165 18.40 15.40 30.04
N LEU A 166 18.08 15.43 28.74
CA LEU A 166 18.01 16.67 27.96
C LEU A 166 16.87 17.58 28.43
N ARG A 167 15.72 17.02 28.80
CA ARG A 167 14.60 17.77 29.39
C ARG A 167 14.96 18.36 30.75
N HIS A 168 15.64 17.61 31.62
CA HIS A 168 16.11 18.13 32.92
C HIS A 168 17.20 19.20 32.79
N ALA A 169 18.10 19.07 31.81
CA ALA A 169 19.11 20.08 31.50
C ALA A 169 18.48 21.37 30.95
N LEU A 170 17.49 21.27 30.06
CA LEU A 170 16.77 22.42 29.50
C LEU A 170 15.96 23.19 30.56
N ILE A 171 15.35 22.48 31.52
CA ILE A 171 14.63 23.10 32.64
C ILE A 171 15.60 23.85 33.57
N SER A 172 16.79 23.31 33.81
CA SER A 172 17.81 23.97 34.65
C SER A 172 18.42 25.22 34.01
N VAL A 173 18.52 25.29 32.67
CA VAL A 173 19.04 26.46 31.95
C VAL A 173 18.01 27.60 31.87
N HIS A 174 16.71 27.29 31.88
CA HIS A 174 15.65 28.30 31.90
C HIS A 174 15.36 28.87 33.30
N ALA A 175 15.70 28.13 34.36
CA ALA A 175 15.53 28.54 35.75
C ALA A 175 16.75 29.29 36.30
N GLY A 176 17.31 30.22 35.52
CA GLY A 176 18.44 31.06 35.94
C GLY A 176 18.22 31.69 37.32
N LEU A 177 18.91 31.14 38.33
CA LEU A 177 19.39 31.83 39.51
C LEU A 177 20.91 31.69 39.49
N LEU A 178 21.59 32.81 39.72
CA LEU A 178 23.03 32.94 39.98
C LEU A 178 23.59 31.79 40.82
#